data_AF-A0A7Y5WH12-F1
#
_entry.id   AF-A0A7Y5WH12-F1
#
_cell.length_a   1.000
_cell.length_b   1.000
_cell.length_c   1.000
_cell.angle_alpha   90.00
_cell.angle_beta   90.00
_cell.angle_gamma   90.00
#
_symmetry.space_group_name_H-M   'P 1'
#
loop_
_entity.id
_entity.type
_entity.pdbx_description
1 polymer ?
#
loop_
_entity_poly.entity_id
_entity_poly.type
_entity_poly.pdbx_seq_one_letter_code
_entity_poly.pdbx_strand_id
1 'polypeptide(L)' 'AFMIRYLDVVTEEMRRMHVARESRGFSARNPRHWPVVARSAGALFIRSYERGERVHLAMLSRGYDGRMPR' A
#
# COMPACT_ATOMS: atom_id res chain seq x y z
N ALA A 1 13.71 2.01 11.10
CA ALA A 1 12.42 2.62 11.51
C ALA A 1 11.54 3.04 10.32
N PHE A 2 12.10 3.60 9.24
CA PHE A 2 11.32 4.15 8.10
C PHE A 2 10.32 3.18 7.43
N MET A 3 10.70 1.92 7.20
CA MET A 3 9.82 0.90 6.59
C MET A 3 8.59 0.58 7.46
N ILE A 4 8.73 0.61 8.79
CA ILE A 4 7.62 0.42 9.72
C ILE A 4 6.63 1.58 9.59
N ARG A 5 7.12 2.81 9.46
CA ARG A 5 6.27 3.99 9.24
C ARG A 5 5.53 3.97 7.90
N TYR A 6 6.10 3.32 6.89
CA TYR A 6 5.43 3.12 5.61
C TYR A 6 4.36 2.03 5.67
N LEU A 7 4.54 1.04 6.54
CA LEU A 7 3.52 0.01 6.76
C LEU A 7 2.21 0.63 7.24
N ASP A 8 2.26 1.58 8.18
CA ASP A 8 1.07 2.30 8.67
C ASP A 8 0.31 3.03 7.56
N VAL A 9 1.03 3.56 6.57
CA VAL A 9 0.42 4.24 5.42
C VAL A 9 -0.27 3.24 4.50
N VAL A 10 0.37 2.09 4.26
CA VAL A 10 -0.19 1.02 3.40
C VAL A 10 -1.39 0.36 4.06
N THR A 11 -1.34 0.12 5.37
CA THR A 11 -2.47 -0.43 6.13
C THR A 11 -3.67 0.52 6.13
N GLU A 12 -3.42 1.83 6.27
CA GLU A 12 -4.46 2.85 6.17
C GLU A 12 -5.07 2.96 4.76
N GLU A 13 -4.26 2.81 3.71
CA GLU A 13 -4.77 2.69 2.34
C GLU A 13 -5.64 1.44 2.15
N MET A 14 -5.20 0.30 2.67
CA MET A 14 -5.98 -0.94 2.64
C MET A 14 -7.31 -0.79 3.37
N ARG A 15 -7.31 -0.13 4.54
CA ARG A 15 -8.51 0.17 5.32
C ARG A 15 -9.47 1.07 4.54
N ARG A 16 -8.97 2.15 3.91
CA ARG A 16 -9.79 3.02 3.05
C ARG A 16 -10.43 2.27 1.88
N MET A 17 -9.68 1.40 1.22
CA MET A 17 -10.23 0.54 0.16
C MET A 17 -11.26 -0.46 0.70
N HIS A 18 -11.10 -0.95 1.93
CA HIS A 18 -12.09 -1.81 2.59
C HIS A 18 -13.41 -1.06 2.83
N VAL A 19 -13.35 0.09 3.51
CA VAL A 19 -14.53 0.92 3.77
C VAL A 19 -15.24 1.28 2.47
N ALA A 20 -14.51 1.69 1.43
CA ALA A 20 -15.11 2.02 0.14
C ALA A 20 -15.83 0.85 -0.54
N ARG A 21 -15.37 -0.40 -0.31
CA ARG A 21 -16.07 -1.60 -0.80
C ARG A 21 -17.32 -1.87 0.02
N GLU A 22 -17.22 -1.78 1.34
CA GLU A 22 -18.35 -1.97 2.25
C GLU A 22 -19.47 -0.96 1.98
N SER A 23 -19.14 0.32 1.75
CA SER A 23 -20.10 1.36 1.36
C SER A 23 -20.82 1.08 0.03
N ARG A 24 -20.22 0.28 -0.86
CA ARG A 24 -20.83 -0.17 -2.12
C ARG A 24 -21.65 -1.46 -1.95
N GLY A 25 -21.87 -1.91 -0.71
CA GLY A 25 -22.61 -3.14 -0.41
C GLY A 25 -21.80 -4.42 -0.50
N PHE A 26 -20.47 -4.35 -0.63
CA PHE A 26 -19.62 -5.53 -0.69
C PHE A 26 -19.23 -6.01 0.71
N SER A 27 -19.61 -7.25 1.05
CA SER A 27 -19.19 -7.94 2.28
C SER A 27 -18.51 -9.26 1.92
N ALA A 28 -17.23 -9.40 2.26
CA ALA A 28 -16.46 -10.61 1.98
C ALA A 28 -16.77 -11.72 3.01
N ARG A 29 -17.84 -12.49 2.77
CA ARG A 29 -18.29 -13.56 3.71
C ARG A 29 -17.91 -14.98 3.30
N ASN A 30 -17.49 -15.18 2.05
CA ASN A 30 -17.21 -16.50 1.48
C ASN A 30 -16.01 -16.42 0.50
N PRO A 31 -15.40 -17.57 0.14
CA PRO A 31 -14.26 -17.62 -0.79
C PRO A 31 -14.57 -17.10 -2.20
N ARG A 32 -15.84 -17.05 -2.63
CA ARG A 32 -16.22 -16.49 -3.95
C ARG A 32 -15.89 -15.00 -4.06
N HIS A 33 -15.67 -14.32 -2.94
CA HIS A 33 -15.28 -12.92 -2.89
C HIS A 33 -13.76 -12.67 -2.97
N TRP A 34 -12.93 -13.72 -2.88
CA TRP A 34 -11.46 -13.60 -2.96
C TRP A 34 -10.96 -12.88 -4.21
N PRO A 35 -11.53 -13.07 -5.42
CA PRO A 35 -11.08 -12.31 -6.60
C PRO A 35 -11.18 -10.79 -6.42
N VAL A 36 -12.20 -10.29 -5.74
CA VAL A 36 -12.38 -8.84 -5.49
C VAL A 36 -11.36 -8.34 -4.47
N VAL A 37 -11.07 -9.15 -3.44
CA VAL A 37 -10.03 -8.84 -2.46
C VAL A 37 -8.65 -8.84 -3.11
N ALA A 38 -8.35 -9.85 -3.93
CA ALA A 38 -7.10 -9.97 -4.68
C ALA A 38 -6.86 -8.79 -5.63
N ARG A 39 -7.91 -8.32 -6.35
CA ARG A 39 -7.82 -7.09 -7.17
C ARG A 39 -7.46 -5.86 -6.33
N SER A 40 -8.05 -5.75 -5.14
CA SER A 40 -7.74 -4.65 -4.22
C SER A 40 -6.29 -4.71 -3.73
N ALA A 41 -5.83 -5.91 -3.38
CA ALA A 41 -4.44 -6.14 -2.97
C ALA A 41 -3.45 -5.84 -4.11
N GLY A 42 -3.73 -6.30 -5.34
CA GLY A 42 -2.91 -6.00 -6.52
C GLY A 42 -2.83 -4.50 -6.82
N ALA A 43 -3.96 -3.79 -6.78
CA ALA A 43 -3.98 -2.34 -6.98
C ALA A 43 -3.24 -1.57 -5.88
N LEU A 44 -3.25 -2.08 -4.63
CA LEU A 44 -2.45 -1.51 -3.55
C LEU A 44 -0.96 -1.77 -3.76
N PHE A 45 -0.59 -2.99 -4.17
CA PHE A 45 0.79 -3.39 -4.45
C PHE A 45 1.42 -2.50 -5.53
N ILE A 46 0.76 -2.33 -6.67
CA ILE A 46 1.27 -1.49 -7.77
C ILE A 46 1.53 -0.06 -7.30
N ARG A 47 0.52 0.58 -6.66
CA ARG A 47 0.65 1.96 -6.17
C ARG A 47 1.73 2.12 -5.11
N SER A 48 1.87 1.14 -4.22
CA SER A 48 2.90 1.14 -3.17
C SER A 48 4.30 0.99 -3.75
N TYR A 49 4.44 0.14 -4.78
CA TYR A 49 5.69 -0.05 -5.51
C TYR A 49 6.11 1.23 -6.25
N GLU A 50 5.23 1.81 -7.05
CA GLU A 50 5.47 3.07 -7.76
C GLU A 50 5.82 4.23 -6.80
N ARG A 51 5.17 4.26 -5.63
CA ARG A 51 5.51 5.21 -4.58
C ARG A 51 6.89 4.94 -4.00
N GLY A 52 7.22 3.68 -3.72
CA GLY A 52 8.52 3.26 -3.21
C GLY A 52 9.65 3.66 -4.16
N GLU A 53 9.47 3.42 -5.46
CA GLU A 53 10.41 3.82 -6.50
C GLU A 53 10.60 5.34 -6.54
N ARG A 54 9.51 6.13 -6.57
CA ARG A 54 9.60 7.60 -6.54
C ARG A 54 10.32 8.13 -5.30
N VAL A 55 10.05 7.55 -4.14
CA VAL A 55 10.72 7.93 -2.88
C VAL A 55 12.20 7.56 -2.94
N HIS A 56 12.53 6.37 -3.44
CA HIS A 56 13.91 5.93 -3.60
C HIS A 56 14.69 6.84 -4.55
N LEU A 57 14.12 7.19 -5.70
CA LEU A 57 14.72 8.15 -6.63
C LEU A 57 14.92 9.53 -5.99
N ALA A 58 13.93 10.02 -5.22
CA ALA A 58 14.07 11.27 -4.48
C ALA A 58 15.15 11.21 -3.39
N MET A 59 15.35 10.05 -2.76
CA MET A 59 16.43 9.82 -1.81
C MET A 59 17.78 9.89 -2.52
N LEU A 60 17.94 9.19 -3.66
CA LEU A 60 19.16 9.23 -4.47
C LEU A 60 19.51 10.66 -4.90
N SER A 61 18.55 11.44 -5.38
CA SER A 61 18.78 12.84 -5.77
C SER A 61 19.22 13.75 -4.60
N ARG A 62 18.92 13.36 -3.35
CA ARG A 62 19.33 14.08 -2.13
C ARG A 62 20.66 13.58 -1.56
N GLY A 63 21.37 12.69 -2.26
CA GLY A 63 22.66 12.14 -1.84
C GLY A 63 22.55 10.95 -0.89
N TYR A 64 21.47 10.15 -0.99
CA TYR A 64 21.33 8.94 -0.17
C TYR A 64 22.48 7.95 -0.43
N ASP A 65 23.25 7.66 0.61
CA ASP A 65 24.46 6.83 0.61
C ASP A 65 24.18 5.36 1.00
N GLY A 66 22.90 4.96 0.99
CA GLY A 66 22.47 3.63 1.42
C GLY A 66 22.21 3.51 2.92
N ARG A 67 22.53 4.53 3.72
CA ARG A 67 22.23 4.53 5.16
C ARG A 67 20.90 5.21 5.40
N MET A 68 19.92 4.44 5.86
CA MET A 68 18.67 5.03 6.31
C MET A 68 18.93 5.98 7.49
N PRO A 69 18.35 7.20 7.47
CA PRO A 69 18.38 8.08 8.63
C PRO A 69 17.73 7.34 9.82
N ARG A 70 18.43 7.33 10.96
CA ARG A 70 18.00 6.64 12.17
C ARG A 70 16.70 7.23 12.71
#